data_AF-A0A2G2ZS86-F1
#
_entry.id   AF-A0A2G2ZS86-F1
#
_cell.length_a   1.000
_cell.length_b   1.000
_cell.length_c   1.000
_cell.angle_alpha   90.00
_cell.angle_beta   90.00
_cell.angle_gamma   90.00
#
_symmetry.space_group_name_H-M   'P 1'
#
loop_
_entity.id
_entity.type
_entity.pdbx_description
1 polymer ?
#
loop_
_entity_poly.entity_id
_entity_poly.type
_entity_poly.pdbx_seq_one_letter_code
_entity_poly.pdbx_strand_id
1 'polypeptide(L)'
;MSCITPEHHVSQYIRGYKLLANISWDSVDNIIIPVNVSESFHWILIVFRIRHRCLYVYDSMMGGVIHSKNVLDHVRSFSTMILMFLVATNFYEKRSDIDWHRKAAYIDKSLSEPLEYVILKDTPQ
;
A
#
# COMPACT_ATOMS: atom_id res chain seq x y z
N MET A 1 -13.84 16.52 -3.98
CA MET A 1 -13.93 15.66 -5.19
C MET A 1 -12.53 15.26 -5.58
N SER A 2 -12.14 13.99 -5.40
CA SER A 2 -10.84 13.50 -5.90
C SER A 2 -11.01 13.10 -7.37
N CYS A 3 -10.07 13.51 -8.23
CA CYS A 3 -10.04 13.29 -9.67
C CYS A 3 -9.72 11.84 -10.09
N ILE A 4 -9.73 10.88 -9.16
CA ILE A 4 -9.44 9.48 -9.42
C ILE A 4 -10.65 8.85 -10.11
N THR A 5 -10.49 8.51 -11.39
CA THR A 5 -11.52 7.82 -12.15
C THR A 5 -11.29 6.30 -12.20
N PRO A 6 -12.35 5.52 -12.49
CA PRO A 6 -12.26 4.10 -12.84
C PRO A 6 -11.17 3.77 -13.87
N GLU A 7 -10.94 4.66 -14.84
CA GLU A 7 -10.02 4.49 -15.97
C GLU A 7 -8.56 4.80 -15.61
N HIS A 8 -8.32 5.44 -14.46
CA HIS A 8 -6.96 5.74 -14.01
C HIS A 8 -6.12 4.45 -13.95
N HIS A 9 -4.87 4.52 -14.42
CA HIS A 9 -4.02 3.33 -14.56
C HIS A 9 -3.90 2.53 -13.26
N VAL A 10 -3.69 3.21 -12.13
CA VAL A 10 -3.64 2.56 -10.80
C VAL A 10 -4.97 1.88 -10.43
N SER A 11 -6.11 2.51 -10.72
CA SER A 11 -7.44 1.91 -10.51
C SER A 11 -7.61 0.61 -11.30
N GLN A 12 -7.09 0.57 -12.52
CA GLN A 12 -7.12 -0.61 -13.38
C GLN A 12 -6.21 -1.74 -12.85
N TYR A 13 -5.05 -1.40 -12.29
CA TYR A 13 -4.20 -2.37 -11.58
C TYR A 13 -4.89 -2.97 -10.36
N ILE A 14 -5.52 -2.13 -9.53
CA ILE A 14 -6.24 -2.59 -8.33
C ILE A 14 -7.39 -3.53 -8.69
N ARG A 15 -8.07 -3.27 -9.81
CA ARG A 15 -9.21 -4.08 -10.29
C ARG A 15 -8.82 -5.35 -11.03
N GLY A 16 -7.53 -5.61 -11.22
CA GLY A 16 -7.09 -6.81 -11.92
C GLY A 16 -7.10 -6.70 -13.46
N TYR A 17 -7.25 -5.50 -14.03
CA TYR A 17 -7.48 -5.32 -15.47
C TYR A 17 -6.20 -5.03 -16.28
N LYS A 18 -5.02 -5.18 -15.67
CA LYS A 18 -3.72 -5.01 -16.34
C LYS A 18 -2.96 -6.34 -16.31
N LEU A 19 -2.22 -6.63 -17.38
CA LEU A 19 -1.55 -7.94 -17.56
C LEU A 19 -0.60 -8.31 -16.40
N LEU A 20 0.10 -7.31 -15.83
CA LEU A 20 1.02 -7.49 -14.71
C LEU A 20 0.30 -7.67 -13.35
N ALA A 21 -1.00 -7.40 -13.28
CA ALA A 21 -1.84 -7.64 -12.11
C ALA A 21 -3.22 -8.07 -12.62
N ASN A 22 -3.33 -9.31 -13.10
CA ASN A 22 -4.58 -9.86 -13.63
C ASN A 22 -5.52 -10.38 -12.54
N ILE A 23 -5.20 -10.10 -11.27
CA ILE A 23 -5.95 -10.49 -10.09
C ILE A 23 -6.37 -9.21 -9.37
N SER A 24 -7.66 -9.07 -9.09
CA SER A 24 -8.17 -7.92 -8.35
C SER A 24 -7.66 -7.95 -6.91
N TRP A 25 -7.24 -6.80 -6.40
CA TRP A 25 -6.68 -6.69 -5.05
C TRP A 25 -7.68 -7.13 -3.97
N ASP A 26 -8.98 -7.01 -4.23
CA ASP A 26 -10.03 -7.47 -3.30
C ASP A 26 -10.11 -9.00 -3.15
N SER A 27 -9.41 -9.76 -4.01
CA SER A 27 -9.39 -11.22 -3.94
C SER A 27 -8.15 -11.81 -3.24
N VAL A 28 -7.21 -10.97 -2.79
CA VAL A 28 -5.94 -11.40 -2.17
C VAL A 28 -5.77 -10.80 -0.78
N ASP A 29 -4.87 -11.37 0.03
CA ASP A 29 -4.58 -10.86 1.37
C ASP A 29 -3.36 -9.93 1.42
N ASN A 30 -2.45 -10.09 0.47
CA ASN A 30 -1.19 -9.35 0.41
C ASN A 30 -0.94 -8.86 -1.01
N ILE A 31 -0.44 -7.63 -1.13
CA ILE A 31 -0.04 -7.03 -2.40
C ILE A 31 1.44 -6.65 -2.31
N ILE A 32 2.19 -7.00 -3.33
CA ILE A 32 3.63 -6.72 -3.44
C ILE A 32 3.82 -5.54 -4.40
N ILE A 33 4.50 -4.50 -3.95
CA ILE A 33 4.71 -3.25 -4.68
C ILE A 33 6.21 -2.93 -4.64
N PRO A 34 6.98 -3.24 -5.70
CA PRO A 34 8.35 -2.76 -5.81
C PRO A 34 8.34 -1.24 -6.04
N VAL A 35 9.11 -0.50 -5.25
CA VAL A 35 9.18 0.97 -5.32
C VAL A 35 10.61 1.40 -5.56
N ASN A 36 10.81 2.21 -6.60
CA ASN A 36 12.10 2.85 -6.85
C ASN A 36 12.18 4.14 -6.04
N VAL A 37 13.14 4.22 -5.13
CA VAL A 37 13.51 5.44 -4.40
C VAL A 37 14.67 6.08 -5.18
N SER A 38 14.30 6.89 -6.18
CA SER A 38 15.22 7.38 -7.20
C SER A 38 16.40 8.17 -6.64
N GLU A 39 16.15 8.98 -5.60
CA GLU A 39 17.10 9.81 -4.88
C GLU A 39 18.17 8.99 -4.16
N SER A 40 17.87 7.72 -3.89
CA SER A 40 18.80 6.76 -3.28
C SER A 40 19.33 5.73 -4.27
N PHE A 41 18.92 5.80 -5.55
CA PHE A 41 19.17 4.76 -6.57
C PHE A 41 18.89 3.35 -6.04
N HIS A 42 17.84 3.19 -5.23
CA HIS A 42 17.54 1.98 -4.50
C HIS A 42 16.11 1.51 -4.73
N TRP A 43 15.89 0.20 -4.76
CA TRP A 43 14.57 -0.40 -4.79
C TRP A 43 14.22 -0.93 -3.41
N ILE A 44 13.05 -0.53 -2.91
CA ILE A 44 12.45 -1.12 -1.72
C ILE A 44 11.27 -1.98 -2.13
N LEU A 45 10.89 -2.93 -1.26
CA LEU A 45 9.71 -3.75 -1.44
C LEU A 45 8.65 -3.36 -0.39
N ILE A 46 7.49 -2.91 -0.86
CA ILE A 46 6.34 -2.69 0.01
C ILE A 46 5.40 -3.90 -0.11
N VAL A 47 5.10 -4.54 1.01
CA VAL A 47 4.06 -5.56 1.12
C VAL A 47 2.88 -4.95 1.86
N PHE A 48 1.81 -4.63 1.14
CA PHE A 48 0.56 -4.20 1.76
C PHE A 48 -0.19 -5.43 2.26
N ARG A 49 -0.26 -5.58 3.59
CA ARG A 49 -1.06 -6.61 4.25
C ARG A 49 -2.44 -6.04 4.54
N ILE A 50 -3.43 -6.42 3.73
CA ILE A 50 -4.76 -5.83 3.77
C ILE A 50 -5.38 -6.04 5.15
N ARG A 51 -5.40 -7.27 5.69
CA ARG A 51 -6.00 -7.54 7.00
C ARG A 51 -5.37 -6.77 8.16
N HIS A 52 -4.13 -6.31 8.00
CA HIS A 52 -3.44 -5.50 9.00
C HIS A 52 -3.56 -4.00 8.74
N ARG A 53 -4.19 -3.60 7.61
CA ARG A 53 -4.26 -2.22 7.12
C ARG A 53 -2.87 -1.53 7.13
N CYS A 54 -1.82 -2.30 6.84
CA CYS A 54 -0.44 -1.88 7.09
C CYS A 54 0.50 -2.23 5.92
N LEU A 55 1.36 -1.28 5.57
CA LEU A 55 2.45 -1.43 4.61
C LEU A 55 3.71 -1.92 5.34
N TYR A 56 4.17 -3.13 5.01
CA TYR A 56 5.44 -3.66 5.49
C TYR A 56 6.52 -3.34 4.48
N VAL A 57 7.49 -2.53 4.89
CA VAL A 57 8.54 -2.02 4.00
C VAL A 57 9.81 -2.79 4.28
N TYR A 58 10.30 -3.49 3.25
CA TYR A 58 11.58 -4.16 3.26
C TYR A 58 12.58 -3.31 2.49
N ASP A 59 13.62 -2.90 3.21
CA ASP A 59 14.71 -2.12 2.70
C ASP A 59 15.98 -2.95 2.81
N SER A 60 16.57 -3.31 1.68
CA SER A 60 17.76 -4.16 1.64
C SER A 60 19.05 -3.38 1.92
N MET A 61 18.97 -2.05 1.85
CA MET A 61 20.14 -1.20 2.06
C MET A 61 20.22 -0.77 3.53
N MET A 62 21.35 -1.05 4.17
CA MET A 62 21.71 -0.37 5.41
C MET A 62 22.21 1.05 5.11
N GLY A 63 21.26 1.94 4.78
CA GLY A 63 21.55 3.32 4.44
C GLY A 63 21.66 4.25 5.65
N GLY A 64 22.33 5.39 5.45
CA GLY A 64 22.40 6.46 6.46
C GLY A 64 21.08 7.25 6.60
N VAL A 65 21.15 8.35 7.36
CA VAL A 65 19.98 9.20 7.66
C VAL A 65 19.28 9.72 6.39
N ILE A 66 20.04 10.11 5.37
CA ILE A 66 19.48 10.63 4.11
C ILE A 66 18.68 9.55 3.37
N HIS A 67 19.23 8.34 3.27
CA HIS A 67 18.55 7.20 2.66
C HIS A 67 17.25 6.86 3.39
N SER A 68 17.32 6.73 4.72
CA SER A 68 16.15 6.45 5.58
C SER A 68 15.05 7.50 5.39
N LYS A 69 15.42 8.78 5.25
CA LYS A 69 14.48 9.87 4.97
C LYS A 69 13.80 9.71 3.60
N ASN A 70 14.58 9.45 2.56
CA ASN A 70 14.06 9.27 1.20
C ASN A 70 13.07 8.10 1.12
N VAL A 71 13.41 6.96 1.75
CA VAL A 71 12.53 5.79 1.87
C VAL A 71 11.24 6.17 2.60
N LEU A 72 11.33 6.86 3.74
CA LEU A 72 10.17 7.26 4.52
C LEU A 72 9.23 8.20 3.76
N ASP A 73 9.78 9.16 3.00
CA ASP A 73 8.99 10.11 2.21
C ASP A 73 8.22 9.41 1.08
N HIS A 74 8.82 8.39 0.44
CA HIS A 74 8.12 7.53 -0.52
C HIS A 74 7.01 6.72 0.17
N VAL A 75 7.31 6.02 1.26
CA VAL A 75 6.35 5.18 1.99
C VAL A 75 5.14 5.99 2.45
N ARG A 76 5.34 7.22 2.97
CA ARG A 76 4.26 8.12 3.38
C ARG A 76 3.37 8.53 2.19
N SER A 77 3.97 8.76 1.02
CA SER A 77 3.23 9.06 -0.20
C SER A 77 2.39 7.87 -0.64
N PHE A 78 2.95 6.65 -0.61
CA PHE A 78 2.23 5.41 -0.93
C PHE A 78 1.12 5.09 0.07
N SER A 79 1.32 5.32 1.38
CA SER A 79 0.30 5.04 2.39
C SER A 79 -0.98 5.87 2.18
N THR A 80 -0.81 7.11 1.73
CA THR A 80 -1.91 8.01 1.39
C THR A 80 -2.50 7.67 0.02
N MET A 81 -1.64 7.50 -0.99
CA MET A 81 -2.07 7.24 -2.37
C MET A 81 -2.85 5.93 -2.49
N ILE A 82 -2.32 4.84 -1.93
CA ILE A 82 -2.98 3.53 -1.98
C ILE A 82 -4.36 3.64 -1.37
N LEU A 83 -4.50 4.22 -0.18
CA LEU A 83 -5.80 4.40 0.47
C LEU A 83 -6.80 5.13 -0.42
N MET A 84 -6.40 6.25 -1.02
CA MET A 84 -7.27 7.03 -1.90
C MET A 84 -7.79 6.18 -3.07
N PHE A 85 -6.93 5.37 -3.69
CA PHE A 85 -7.34 4.48 -4.76
C PHE A 85 -8.20 3.31 -4.28
N LEU A 86 -7.95 2.74 -3.09
CA LEU A 86 -8.84 1.71 -2.52
C LEU A 86 -10.26 2.25 -2.33
N VAL A 87 -10.38 3.48 -1.80
CA VAL A 87 -11.69 4.14 -1.65
C VAL A 87 -12.32 4.41 -3.02
N ALA A 88 -11.58 5.00 -3.96
CA ALA A 88 -12.11 5.36 -5.29
C ALA A 88 -12.48 4.15 -6.16
N THR A 89 -11.94 2.96 -5.86
CA THR A 89 -12.24 1.72 -6.58
C THR A 89 -13.33 0.88 -5.93
N ASN A 90 -13.97 1.39 -4.85
CA ASN A 90 -14.92 0.66 -4.00
C ASN A 90 -14.35 -0.66 -3.46
N PHE A 91 -13.03 -0.70 -3.22
CA PHE A 91 -12.34 -1.91 -2.75
C PHE A 91 -12.98 -2.48 -1.48
N TYR A 92 -13.27 -1.62 -0.51
CA TYR A 92 -13.78 -2.04 0.79
C TYR A 92 -15.20 -2.59 0.76
N GLU A 93 -16.03 -2.16 -0.20
CA GLU A 93 -17.38 -2.72 -0.41
C GLU A 93 -17.32 -4.17 -0.90
N LYS A 94 -16.24 -4.54 -1.61
CA LYS A 94 -16.01 -5.89 -2.13
C LYS A 94 -15.39 -6.83 -1.10
N ARG A 95 -14.77 -6.29 -0.04
CA ARG A 95 -14.11 -7.03 1.03
C ARG A 95 -15.03 -7.25 2.23
N SER A 96 -16.03 -8.09 2.05
CA SER A 96 -16.97 -8.45 3.13
C SER A 96 -16.32 -9.21 4.29
N ASP A 97 -15.11 -9.75 4.10
CA ASP A 97 -14.33 -10.43 5.14
C ASP A 97 -13.62 -9.46 6.11
N ILE A 98 -13.56 -8.16 5.79
CA ILE A 98 -12.99 -7.14 6.67
C ILE A 98 -14.07 -6.69 7.68
N ASP A 99 -13.89 -7.08 8.94
CA ASP A 99 -14.76 -6.65 10.02
C ASP A 99 -14.32 -5.29 10.61
N TRP A 100 -15.01 -4.24 10.17
CA TRP A 100 -14.80 -2.85 10.58
C TRP A 100 -15.08 -2.56 12.05
N HIS A 101 -15.78 -3.45 12.76
CA HIS A 101 -16.23 -3.21 14.13
C HIS A 101 -15.45 -4.04 15.15
N ARG A 102 -14.72 -5.07 14.71
CA ARG A 102 -14.00 -5.97 15.62
C ARG A 102 -12.51 -6.08 15.34
N LYS A 103 -12.04 -5.77 14.13
CA LYS A 103 -10.60 -5.85 13.82
C LYS A 103 -9.89 -4.58 14.29
N ALA A 104 -8.91 -4.75 15.18
CA ALA A 104 -8.11 -3.64 15.71
C ALA A 104 -7.48 -2.75 14.61
N ALA A 105 -7.12 -3.34 13.46
CA ALA A 105 -6.56 -2.60 12.34
C ALA A 105 -7.58 -1.70 11.60
N TYR A 106 -8.88 -1.85 11.85
CA TYR A 106 -9.96 -1.19 11.13
C TYR A 106 -10.97 -0.47 12.02
N ILE A 107 -11.09 -0.86 13.29
CA ILE A 107 -12.00 -0.22 14.23
C ILE A 107 -11.66 1.27 14.37
N ASP A 108 -12.69 2.11 14.30
CA ASP A 108 -12.61 3.58 14.36
C ASP A 108 -11.72 4.25 13.29
N LYS A 109 -11.17 3.49 12.34
CA LYS A 109 -10.35 4.03 11.25
C LYS A 109 -11.22 4.67 10.19
N SER A 110 -10.90 5.91 9.82
CA SER A 110 -11.62 6.58 8.75
C SER A 110 -11.12 6.15 7.36
N LEU A 111 -11.95 6.36 6.33
CA LEU A 111 -11.53 6.17 4.93
C LEU A 111 -10.60 7.30 4.43
N SER A 112 -10.35 8.33 5.24
CA SER A 112 -9.38 9.40 4.97
C SER A 112 -8.07 9.23 5.74
N GLU A 113 -8.00 8.30 6.69
CA GLU A 113 -6.82 8.05 7.52
C GLU A 113 -5.81 7.17 6.77
N PRO A 114 -4.59 7.68 6.46
CA PRO A 114 -3.55 6.95 5.75
C PRO A 114 -3.28 5.56 6.31
N LEU A 115 -2.83 4.65 5.45
CA LEU A 115 -2.43 3.31 5.89
C LEU A 115 -1.26 3.41 6.89
N GLU A 116 -1.27 2.53 7.89
CA GLU A 116 -0.12 2.37 8.77
C GLU A 116 1.05 1.76 7.98
N TYR A 117 2.26 1.94 8.46
CA TYR A 117 3.43 1.33 7.85
C TYR A 117 4.51 1.00 8.88
N VAL A 118 5.27 -0.05 8.61
CA VAL A 118 6.40 -0.49 9.43
C VAL A 118 7.59 -0.74 8.51
N ILE A 119 8.73 -0.12 8.85
CA ILE A 119 10.01 -0.39 8.20
C ILE A 119 10.68 -1.55 8.93
N LEU A 120 10.88 -2.66 8.22
CA LEU A 120 11.51 -3.85 8.77
C LEU A 120 13.02 -3.73 8.63
N LYS A 121 13.71 -3.64 9.76
CA LYS A 121 15.17 -3.71 9.84
C LYS A 121 15.57 -5.17 10.09
N ASP A 122 16.69 -5.59 9.48
CA ASP A 122 17.38 -6.85 9.81
C ASP A 122 16.60 -8.15 9.51
N THR A 123 15.77 -8.18 8.47
CA THR A 123 15.17 -9.44 7.99
C THR A 123 16.14 -10.15 7.04
N PRO A 124 16.40 -11.47 7.22
CA PRO A 124 17.09 -12.25 6.20
C PRO A 124 16.26 -12.19 4.91
N GLN A 125 16.89 -11.74 3.83
CA GLN A 125 16.30 -11.73 2.50
C GLN A 125 16.54 -13.05 1.78
#